data_AF-A0AAW8XR93-F1
#
_entry.id   AF-A0AAW8XR93-F1
#
_cell.length_a   1.000
_cell.length_b   1.000
_cell.length_c   1.000
_cell.angle_alpha   90.00
_cell.angle_beta   90.00
_cell.angle_gamma   90.00
#
_symmetry.space_group_name_H-M   'P 1'
#
loop_
_entity.id
_entity.type
_entity.pdbx_description
1 polymer ?
#
loop_
_entity_poly.entity_id
_entity_poly.type
_entity_poly.pdbx_seq_one_letter_code
_entity_poly.pdbx_strand_id
1 'polypeptide(L)'
;MAKVKLALWQKWVWKRLMAGIILVAMSSAAVGKDASPAEARTRDMMRCQDYLQLDPRTWTPMVIWLMNDPFSLQPPEWTDFHEAELVLTPILTEICRQEPDAWLTSLRERLNSYQQVRSLN
;
A
#
# COMPACT_ATOMS: atom_id res chain seq x y z
N MET A 1 1.57 -45.57 -54.96
CA MET A 1 2.64 -45.04 -54.08
C MET A 1 2.44 -43.61 -53.57
N ALA A 2 1.56 -42.77 -54.14
CA ALA A 2 1.34 -41.39 -53.67
C ALA A 2 0.58 -41.26 -52.33
N LYS A 3 -0.41 -42.12 -52.07
CA LYS A 3 -1.23 -42.08 -50.84
C LYS A 3 -0.43 -42.37 -49.56
N VAL A 4 0.57 -43.24 -49.65
CA VAL A 4 1.44 -43.60 -48.51
C VAL A 4 2.34 -42.41 -48.11
N LYS A 5 2.82 -41.64 -49.10
CA LYS A 5 3.65 -40.46 -48.86
C LYS A 5 2.87 -39.32 -48.19
N LEU A 6 1.59 -39.14 -48.55
CA LEU A 6 0.73 -38.12 -47.95
C LEU A 6 0.39 -38.43 -46.48
N ALA A 7 0.12 -39.71 -46.17
CA ALA A 7 -0.14 -40.15 -44.80
C ALA A 7 1.10 -40.04 -43.90
N LEU A 8 2.29 -40.29 -44.44
CA LEU A 8 3.56 -40.08 -43.74
C LEU A 8 3.86 -38.59 -43.52
N TRP A 9 3.55 -37.73 -44.50
CA TRP A 9 3.72 -36.29 -44.38
C TRP A 9 2.78 -35.69 -43.34
N GLN A 10 1.50 -36.08 -43.33
CA GLN A 10 0.55 -35.66 -42.29
C GLN A 10 0.99 -36.10 -40.90
N LYS A 11 1.46 -37.35 -40.71
CA LYS A 11 1.96 -37.82 -39.41
C LYS A 11 3.22 -37.07 -38.95
N TRP A 12 4.11 -36.70 -39.87
CA TRP A 12 5.31 -35.91 -39.56
C TRP A 12 4.97 -34.47 -39.16
N VAL A 13 4.07 -33.82 -39.91
CA VAL A 13 3.59 -32.47 -39.60
C VAL A 13 2.87 -32.44 -38.25
N TRP A 14 2.04 -33.46 -37.97
CA TRP A 14 1.31 -33.53 -36.70
C TRP A 14 2.23 -33.79 -35.50
N LYS A 15 3.29 -34.60 -35.66
CA LYS A 15 4.32 -34.79 -34.63
C LYS A 15 5.10 -33.50 -34.33
N ARG A 16 5.40 -32.69 -35.35
CA ARG A 16 6.07 -31.39 -35.16
C ARG A 16 5.15 -30.33 -34.55
N LEU A 17 3.86 -30.34 -34.89
CA LEU A 17 2.85 -29.47 -34.27
C LEU A 17 2.67 -29.80 -32.78
N MET A 18 2.60 -31.07 -32.39
CA MET A 18 2.46 -31.46 -30.98
C MET A 18 3.72 -31.18 -30.15
N ALA A 19 4.91 -31.28 -30.74
CA ALA A 19 6.16 -30.94 -30.05
C ALA A 19 6.33 -29.43 -29.81
N GLY A 20 5.71 -28.57 -30.63
CA GLY A 20 5.75 -27.11 -30.46
C GLY A 20 4.86 -26.57 -29.33
N ILE A 21 3.84 -27.32 -28.91
CA ILE A 21 2.88 -26.89 -27.87
C ILE A 21 3.45 -27.07 -26.45
N ILE A 22 4.50 -27.88 -26.26
CA ILE A 22 5.04 -28.21 -24.93
C ILE A 22 6.02 -27.14 -24.38
N LEU A 23 6.38 -26.11 -25.16
CA LEU A 23 7.36 -25.08 -24.72
C LEU A 23 6.77 -23.69 -24.41
N VAL A 24 5.45 -23.55 -24.22
CA VAL A 24 4.83 -22.31 -23.73
C VAL A 24 4.05 -22.58 -22.45
N ALA A 25 4.79 -22.95 -21.41
CA ALA A 25 4.31 -22.92 -20.03
C ALA A 25 5.43 -22.43 -19.11
N MET A 26 6.03 -21.29 -19.46
CA MET A 26 6.82 -20.51 -18.52
C MET A 26 6.30 -19.08 -18.48
N SER A 27 5.91 -18.69 -17.28
CA SER A 27 5.81 -17.30 -16.81
C SER A 27 4.61 -16.50 -17.31
N SER A 28 3.48 -16.72 -16.65
CA SER A 28 2.57 -15.62 -16.31
C SER A 28 1.90 -15.92 -14.97
N ALA A 29 2.70 -15.96 -13.90
CA ALA A 29 2.21 -15.47 -12.63
C ALA A 29 2.14 -13.94 -12.74
N ALA A 30 1.19 -13.44 -13.54
CA ALA A 30 0.68 -12.12 -13.30
C ALA A 30 0.02 -12.24 -11.93
N VAL A 31 0.74 -11.82 -10.90
CA VAL A 31 0.13 -11.46 -9.63
C VAL A 31 -1.01 -10.56 -10.03
N GLY A 32 -2.23 -11.08 -9.92
CA GLY A 32 -3.40 -10.25 -9.81
C GLY A 32 -3.12 -9.38 -8.60
N LYS A 33 -2.59 -8.17 -8.84
CA LYS A 33 -2.84 -7.08 -7.92
C LYS A 33 -4.35 -7.01 -7.93
N ASP A 34 -4.98 -7.58 -6.91
CA ASP A 34 -6.33 -7.23 -6.56
C ASP A 34 -6.38 -5.71 -6.67
N ALA A 35 -7.07 -5.25 -7.71
CA ALA A 35 -7.52 -3.89 -7.80
C ALA A 35 -8.66 -3.81 -6.78
N SER A 36 -8.26 -3.89 -5.50
CA SER A 36 -9.03 -3.36 -4.40
C SER A 36 -9.49 -1.98 -4.84
N PRO A 37 -10.78 -1.67 -4.74
CA PRO A 37 -11.32 -0.41 -5.23
C PRO A 37 -10.42 0.71 -4.70
N ALA A 38 -10.04 1.65 -5.57
CA ALA A 38 -9.14 2.75 -5.20
C ALA A 38 -9.59 3.51 -3.93
N GLU A 39 -10.86 3.36 -3.55
CA GLU A 39 -11.49 3.78 -2.30
C GLU A 39 -10.87 3.16 -1.02
N ALA A 40 -10.41 1.90 -1.07
CA ALA A 40 -9.69 1.27 0.04
C ALA A 40 -8.24 1.75 0.14
N ARG A 41 -7.60 2.09 -0.99
CA ARG A 41 -6.22 2.63 -1.00
C ARG A 41 -6.11 4.03 -0.41
N THR A 42 -7.19 4.80 -0.33
CA THR A 42 -7.21 6.09 0.37
C THR A 42 -7.18 5.92 1.89
N ARG A 43 -7.52 4.73 2.40
CA ARG A 43 -7.42 4.37 3.83
C ARG A 43 -6.07 3.72 4.18
N ASP A 44 -5.38 3.15 3.21
CA ASP A 44 -4.01 2.63 3.36
C ASP A 44 -3.04 3.81 3.51
N MET A 45 -2.92 4.28 4.75
CA MET A 45 -1.97 5.33 5.11
C MET A 45 -0.53 4.91 4.84
N MET A 46 0.35 5.90 4.68
CA MET A 46 1.78 5.65 4.45
C MET A 46 2.43 4.93 5.65
N ARG A 47 3.55 4.25 5.42
CA ARG A 47 4.40 3.74 6.52
C ARG A 47 5.23 4.86 7.13
N CYS A 48 5.68 4.67 8.36
CA CYS A 48 6.60 5.59 9.03
C CYS A 48 7.86 5.88 8.19
N GLN A 49 8.40 4.86 7.52
CA GLN A 49 9.52 5.02 6.59
C GLN A 49 9.20 5.97 5.43
N ASP A 50 7.97 5.95 4.90
CA ASP A 50 7.56 6.84 3.82
C ASP A 50 7.35 8.27 4.35
N TYR A 51 6.81 8.41 5.56
CA TYR A 51 6.64 9.70 6.25
C TYR A 51 7.98 10.42 6.46
N LEU A 52 8.99 9.68 6.93
CA LEU A 52 10.34 10.24 7.17
C LEU A 52 11.05 10.68 5.89
N GLN A 53 10.64 10.16 4.72
CA GLN A 53 11.18 10.54 3.42
C GLN A 53 10.49 11.76 2.81
N LEU A 54 9.38 12.23 3.39
CA LEU A 54 8.72 13.44 2.95
C LEU A 54 9.57 14.68 3.22
N ASP A 55 9.29 15.76 2.46
CA ASP A 55 9.75 17.10 2.81
C ASP A 55 9.24 17.46 4.23
N PRO A 56 10.11 17.87 5.17
CA PRO A 56 9.70 18.21 6.54
C PRO A 56 8.59 19.24 6.65
N ARG A 57 8.41 20.12 5.64
CA ARG A 57 7.30 21.08 5.60
C ARG A 57 5.93 20.42 5.47
N THR A 58 5.88 19.16 5.07
CA THR A 58 4.63 18.39 4.92
C THR A 58 4.28 17.55 6.14
N TRP A 59 5.17 17.45 7.12
CA TRP A 59 4.96 16.62 8.30
C TRP A 59 3.75 17.05 9.13
N THR A 60 3.67 18.34 9.49
CA THR A 60 2.52 18.87 10.24
C THR A 60 1.19 18.69 9.48
N PRO A 61 1.08 19.02 8.18
CA PRO A 61 -0.11 18.67 7.39
C PRO A 61 -0.47 17.19 7.42
N MET A 62 0.51 16.28 7.37
CA MET A 62 0.26 14.84 7.45
C MET A 62 -0.25 14.42 8.84
N VAL A 63 0.27 15.02 9.91
CA VAL A 63 -0.22 14.80 11.28
C VAL A 63 -1.66 15.29 11.41
N ILE A 64 -1.97 16.47 10.91
CA ILE A 64 -3.34 17.01 10.94
C ILE A 64 -4.30 16.11 10.18
N TRP A 65 -3.90 15.61 9.00
CA TRP A 65 -4.69 14.66 8.23
C TRP A 65 -4.85 13.31 8.97
N LEU A 66 -3.79 12.84 9.64
CA LEU A 66 -3.82 11.62 10.45
C LEU A 66 -4.79 11.76 11.63
N MET A 67 -4.76 12.88 12.34
CA MET A 67 -5.53 13.09 13.57
C MET A 67 -6.98 13.48 13.31
N ASN A 68 -7.21 14.32 12.29
CA ASN A 68 -8.54 14.77 11.92
C ASN A 68 -9.09 13.87 10.81
N ASP A 69 -9.48 12.64 11.16
CA ASP A 69 -10.06 11.68 10.22
C ASP A 69 -11.24 12.33 9.46
N PRO A 70 -11.08 12.61 8.16
CA PRO A 70 -12.13 13.29 7.40
C PRO A 70 -13.38 12.41 7.20
N PHE A 71 -13.31 11.13 7.57
CA PHE A 71 -14.39 10.15 7.45
C PHE A 71 -15.03 9.78 8.79
N SER A 72 -14.59 10.38 9.91
CA SER A 72 -15.25 10.19 11.21
C SER A 72 -16.67 10.76 11.19
N LEU A 73 -17.64 9.96 11.63
CA LEU A 73 -19.04 10.38 11.80
C LEU A 73 -19.27 11.17 13.09
N GLN A 74 -18.32 11.12 14.04
CA GLN A 74 -18.34 11.93 15.25
C GLN A 74 -17.59 13.24 14.98
N PRO A 75 -18.09 14.39 15.44
CA PRO A 75 -17.37 15.65 15.31
C PRO A 75 -16.02 15.47 16.02
N PRO A 76 -14.89 15.49 15.29
CA PRO A 76 -13.61 15.36 15.96
C PRO A 76 -13.44 16.57 16.87
N GLU A 77 -12.87 16.37 18.05
CA GLU A 77 -12.13 17.45 18.68
C GLU A 77 -10.97 17.73 17.72
N TRP A 78 -11.17 18.72 16.84
CA TRP A 78 -10.22 19.01 15.78
C TRP A 78 -8.89 19.35 16.43
N THR A 79 -7.86 18.59 16.08
CA THR A 79 -6.50 18.90 16.48
C THR A 79 -6.13 20.24 15.88
N ASP A 80 -5.83 21.22 16.75
CA ASP A 80 -5.36 22.54 16.35
C ASP A 80 -4.00 22.42 15.65
N PHE A 81 -3.78 23.27 14.65
CA PHE A 81 -2.50 23.37 13.94
C PHE A 81 -1.33 23.60 14.90
N HIS A 82 -1.53 24.41 15.94
CA HIS A 82 -0.48 24.70 16.90
C HIS A 82 -0.08 23.46 17.72
N GLU A 83 -1.07 22.64 18.12
CA GLU A 83 -0.80 21.37 18.81
C GLU A 83 -0.15 20.34 17.88
N ALA A 84 -0.65 20.25 16.64
CA ALA A 84 -0.06 19.37 15.64
C ALA A 84 1.42 19.70 15.44
N GLU A 85 1.75 20.98 15.26
CA GLU A 85 3.11 21.44 14.98
C GLU A 85 4.06 21.24 16.16
N LEU A 86 3.68 21.71 17.35
CA LEU A 86 4.61 21.79 18.49
C LEU A 86 4.69 20.50 19.31
N VAL A 87 3.69 19.62 19.20
CA VAL A 87 3.55 18.45 20.08
C VAL A 87 3.53 17.17 19.27
N LEU A 88 2.56 17.04 18.37
CA LEU A 88 2.30 15.75 17.74
C LEU A 88 3.29 15.44 16.62
N THR A 89 3.70 16.43 15.83
CA THR A 89 4.74 16.27 14.79
C THR A 89 6.04 15.74 15.36
N PRO A 90 6.66 16.33 16.41
CA PRO A 90 7.90 15.78 16.96
C PRO A 90 7.68 14.39 17.57
N ILE A 91 6.56 14.12 18.24
CA ILE A 91 6.23 12.81 18.81
C ILE A 91 6.11 11.74 17.71
N LEU A 92 5.30 12.00 16.68
CA LEU A 92 5.12 11.07 15.56
C LEU A 92 6.44 10.81 14.83
N THR A 93 7.23 11.87 14.61
CA THR A 93 8.53 11.74 13.95
C THR A 93 9.47 10.86 14.76
N GLU A 94 9.46 10.98 16.09
CA GLU A 94 10.29 10.15 16.95
C GLU A 94 9.81 8.69 16.97
N ILE A 95 8.49 8.44 17.09
CA ILE A 95 7.92 7.10 16.96
C ILE A 95 8.31 6.48 15.62
N CYS A 96 8.21 7.22 14.52
CA CYS A 96 8.53 6.71 13.20
C CYS A 96 10.03 6.40 12.99
N ARG A 97 10.93 7.08 13.71
CA ARG A 97 12.36 6.70 13.71
C ARG A 97 12.60 5.37 14.42
N GLN A 98 11.81 5.07 15.46
CA GLN A 98 11.92 3.83 16.24
C GLN A 98 11.20 2.66 15.57
N GLU A 99 10.09 2.94 14.87
CA GLU A 99 9.20 1.96 14.27
C GLU A 99 8.99 2.23 12.76
N PRO A 100 10.03 2.13 11.90
CA PRO A 100 9.94 2.53 10.49
C PRO A 100 8.91 1.74 9.67
N ASP A 101 8.67 0.48 10.04
CA ASP A 101 7.72 -0.40 9.35
C ASP A 101 6.26 -0.17 9.78
N ALA A 102 6.01 0.60 10.84
CA ALA A 102 4.66 0.87 11.34
C ALA A 102 3.83 1.68 10.34
N TRP A 103 2.53 1.43 10.32
CA TRP A 103 1.57 2.18 9.52
C TRP A 103 1.13 3.43 10.29
N LEU A 104 1.10 4.61 9.67
CA LEU A 104 0.71 5.85 10.38
C LEU A 104 -0.68 5.76 11.03
N THR A 105 -1.67 5.14 10.37
CA THR A 105 -3.01 4.91 10.93
C THR A 105 -2.97 4.22 12.28
N SER A 106 -2.08 3.24 12.42
CA SER A 106 -1.97 2.45 13.65
C SER A 106 -1.45 3.26 14.84
N LEU A 107 -0.83 4.42 14.57
CA LEU A 107 -0.29 5.31 15.59
C LEU A 107 -1.31 6.36 16.07
N ARG A 108 -2.46 6.51 15.41
CA ARG A 108 -3.48 7.52 15.75
C ARG A 108 -3.93 7.43 17.21
N GLU A 109 -4.31 6.24 17.67
CA GLU A 109 -4.79 6.06 19.05
C GLU A 109 -3.71 6.39 20.08
N ARG A 110 -2.45 6.03 19.79
CA ARG A 110 -1.29 6.41 20.61
C ARG A 110 -1.13 7.94 20.65
N LEU A 111 -1.23 8.61 19.51
CA LEU A 111 -1.16 10.07 19.42
C LEU A 111 -2.31 10.77 20.19
N ASN A 112 -3.54 10.26 20.08
CA ASN A 112 -4.70 10.77 20.84
C ASN A 112 -4.46 10.71 22.36
N SER A 113 -3.78 9.66 22.85
CA SER A 113 -3.48 9.53 24.27
C SER A 113 -2.56 10.65 24.79
N TYR A 114 -1.63 11.15 23.97
CA TYR A 114 -0.76 12.26 24.35
C TYR A 114 -1.51 13.60 24.42
N GLN A 115 -2.53 13.81 23.58
CA GLN A 115 -3.40 14.99 23.67
C GLN A 115 -4.24 14.97 24.95
N GLN A 116 -4.82 13.81 25.28
CA GLN A 116 -5.65 13.66 26.48
C GLN A 116 -4.88 13.90 27.78
N VAL A 117 -3.62 13.44 27.87
CA VAL A 117 -2.79 13.72 29.05
C VAL A 117 -2.52 15.22 29.20
N ARG A 118 -2.41 15.96 28.09
CA ARG A 118 -2.17 17.41 28.11
C ARG A 118 -3.41 18.19 28.52
N SER A 119 -4.61 17.82 28.05
CA SER A 119 -5.85 18.55 28.38
C SER A 119 -6.23 18.47 29.86
N LEU A 120 -5.63 17.54 30.61
CA LEU A 120 -5.79 17.37 32.06
C LEU A 120 -4.80 18.19 32.90
N ASN A 121 -3.84 18.87 32.28
CA ASN A 121 -2.75 19.62 32.92
C ASN A 121 -2.86 21.13 32.64
#